data_AF-A0A9X2NNI7-F1
#
_entry.id   AF-A0A9X2NNI7-F1
#
_cell.length_a   1.000
_cell.length_b   1.000
_cell.length_c   1.000
_cell.angle_alpha   90.00
_cell.angle_beta   90.00
_cell.angle_gamma   90.00
#
_symmetry.space_group_name_H-M   'P 1'
#
loop_
_entity.id
_entity.type
_entity.pdbx_description
1 polymer ?
#
loop_
_entity_poly.entity_id
_entity_poly.type
_entity_poly.pdbx_seq_one_letter_code
_entity_poly.pdbx_strand_id
1 'polypeptide(L)'
;MPRHAQQPRATTATDATTSPIGDVVDRSTGLPRLLTRKCETCIFRPGNLMHLTDGTRDDVVRAALANDSWIVCHRTLPGTANPVGSQAICRGFWDVHARDSFGCRLAVAFGGPVLVPPPSEPTEPNSPHA
;
A
#
# COMPACT_ATOMS: atom_id res chain seq x y z
N MET A 1 -27.89 -30.25 -14.25
CA MET A 1 -26.87 -29.18 -14.42
C MET A 1 -27.19 -28.05 -13.43
N PRO A 2 -26.64 -28.05 -12.19
CA PRO A 2 -27.00 -27.00 -11.25
C PRO A 2 -26.30 -25.70 -11.68
N ARG A 3 -27.09 -24.66 -11.93
CA ARG A 3 -26.59 -23.30 -12.16
C ARG A 3 -26.04 -22.78 -10.83
N HIS A 4 -24.73 -22.57 -10.76
CA HIS A 4 -24.12 -21.80 -9.67
C HIS A 4 -24.68 -20.37 -9.74
N ALA A 5 -25.61 -20.06 -8.83
CA ALA A 5 -26.09 -18.71 -8.63
C ALA A 5 -24.92 -17.86 -8.13
N GLN A 6 -24.44 -16.98 -8.99
CA GLN A 6 -23.41 -15.99 -8.66
C GLN A 6 -24.04 -14.99 -7.68
N GLN A 7 -23.59 -15.02 -6.43
CA GLN A 7 -24.06 -14.08 -5.41
C GLN A 7 -23.63 -12.66 -5.77
N PRO A 8 -24.47 -11.64 -5.53
CA PRO A 8 -24.11 -10.25 -5.76
C PRO A 8 -22.99 -9.84 -4.80
N ARG A 9 -21.89 -9.31 -5.36
CA ARG A 9 -20.78 -8.73 -4.59
C ARG A 9 -21.33 -7.52 -3.83
N ALA A 10 -21.47 -7.65 -2.51
CA ALA A 10 -21.91 -6.55 -1.66
C ALA A 10 -20.91 -5.39 -1.76
N THR A 11 -21.35 -4.28 -2.32
CA THR A 11 -20.60 -3.01 -2.34
C THR A 11 -20.77 -2.33 -0.99
N THR A 12 -20.21 -2.91 0.08
CA THR A 12 -20.01 -2.15 1.32
C THR A 12 -18.85 -1.22 1.08
N ALA A 13 -19.13 0.08 0.96
CA ALA A 13 -18.12 1.11 1.12
C ALA A 13 -17.53 0.92 2.52
N THR A 14 -16.36 0.28 2.61
CA THR A 14 -15.60 0.17 3.85
C THR A 14 -15.34 1.59 4.32
N ASP A 15 -15.82 1.93 5.51
CA ASP A 15 -15.43 3.17 6.17
C ASP A 15 -13.89 3.15 6.28
N ALA A 16 -13.22 3.96 5.46
CA ALA A 16 -11.76 3.98 5.33
C ALA A 16 -11.07 4.21 6.68
N THR A 17 -11.80 4.83 7.63
CA THR A 17 -11.39 5.06 9.01
C THR A 17 -11.30 3.78 9.85
N THR A 18 -11.94 2.68 9.45
CA THR A 18 -11.96 1.39 10.15
C THR A 18 -11.00 0.35 9.54
N SER A 19 -10.31 0.69 8.45
CA SER A 19 -9.38 -0.22 7.77
C SER A 19 -8.17 -0.54 8.66
N PRO A 20 -7.87 -1.83 8.93
CA PRO A 20 -6.69 -2.20 9.74
C PRO A 20 -5.37 -1.84 9.06
N ILE A 21 -5.39 -1.64 7.74
CA ILE A 21 -4.24 -1.19 6.95
C ILE A 21 -4.25 0.32 6.72
N GLY A 22 -5.25 1.05 7.24
CA GLY A 22 -5.42 2.49 7.08
C GLY A 22 -5.93 2.94 5.71
N ASP A 23 -5.68 4.21 5.38
CA ASP A 23 -6.14 4.87 4.15
C ASP A 23 -5.00 5.63 3.48
N VAL A 24 -4.87 5.46 2.16
CA VAL A 24 -3.83 6.13 1.35
C VAL A 24 -4.29 7.48 0.81
N VAL A 25 -5.56 7.87 0.94
CA VAL A 25 -6.07 9.11 0.37
C VAL A 25 -5.51 10.31 1.13
N ASP A 26 -4.93 11.26 0.38
CA ASP A 26 -4.65 12.59 0.89
C ASP A 26 -5.97 13.37 0.99
N ARG A 27 -6.41 13.67 2.21
CA ARG A 27 -7.70 14.32 2.46
C ARG A 27 -7.82 15.74 1.89
N SER A 28 -6.72 16.43 1.64
CA SER A 28 -6.74 17.79 1.09
C SER A 28 -6.99 17.80 -0.42
N THR A 29 -6.54 16.76 -1.13
CA THR A 29 -6.63 16.66 -2.59
C THR A 29 -7.66 15.63 -3.07
N GLY A 30 -8.01 14.65 -2.23
CA GLY A 30 -8.80 13.48 -2.62
C GLY A 30 -8.01 12.45 -3.46
N LEU A 31 -6.72 12.67 -3.69
CA LEU A 31 -5.85 11.81 -4.49
C LEU A 31 -5.07 10.84 -3.59
N PRO A 32 -4.68 9.65 -4.08
CA PRO A 32 -3.88 8.73 -3.29
C PRO A 32 -2.46 9.27 -3.07
N ARG A 33 -1.90 8.98 -1.89
CA ARG A 33 -0.51 9.25 -1.53
C ARG A 33 0.39 8.16 -2.12
N LEU A 34 1.55 8.55 -2.63
CA LEU A 34 2.58 7.66 -3.15
C LEU A 34 3.93 8.01 -2.54
N LEU A 35 4.69 7.00 -2.10
CA LEU A 35 6.05 7.26 -1.64
C LEU A 35 6.95 7.77 -2.77
N THR A 36 7.73 8.82 -2.50
CA THR A 36 8.71 9.39 -3.45
C THR A 36 9.83 8.41 -3.82
N ARG A 37 10.17 7.47 -2.93
CA ARG A 37 11.20 6.45 -3.14
C ARG A 37 10.83 5.13 -2.43
N LYS A 38 11.44 4.01 -2.84
CA LYS A 38 11.32 2.73 -2.13
C LYS A 38 11.81 2.90 -0.69
N CYS A 39 11.01 2.52 0.31
CA CYS A 39 11.46 2.49 1.71
C CYS A 39 12.62 1.50 1.90
N GLU A 40 13.33 1.58 3.02
CA GLU A 40 14.59 0.86 3.26
C GLU A 40 14.45 -0.66 3.14
N THR A 41 13.41 -1.23 3.75
CA THR A 41 13.09 -2.66 3.68
C THR A 41 12.05 -2.98 2.61
N CYS A 42 12.00 -2.26 1.49
CA CYS A 42 10.97 -2.49 0.46
C CYS A 42 11.08 -3.88 -0.18
N ILE A 43 9.94 -4.57 -0.37
CA ILE A 43 9.84 -5.89 -1.05
C ILE A 43 10.31 -5.90 -2.51
N PHE A 44 10.47 -4.72 -3.12
CA PHE A 44 10.97 -4.52 -4.49
C PHE A 44 12.43 -4.03 -4.51
N ARG A 45 13.13 -4.05 -3.38
CA ARG A 45 14.60 -3.94 -3.35
C ARG A 45 15.22 -5.33 -3.52
N PRO A 46 16.41 -5.42 -4.12
CA PRO A 46 17.18 -6.66 -4.12
C PRO A 46 17.47 -7.14 -2.69
N GLY A 47 17.56 -8.45 -2.49
CA GLY A 47 18.03 -9.05 -1.23
C GLY A 47 16.96 -9.44 -0.20
N ASN A 48 15.66 -9.41 -0.54
CA ASN A 48 14.56 -9.84 0.36
C ASN A 48 14.63 -9.19 1.76
N LEU A 49 14.70 -7.86 1.81
CA LEU A 49 14.94 -7.09 3.04
C LEU A 49 13.80 -7.16 4.09
N MET A 50 12.67 -7.79 3.76
CA MET A 50 11.59 -8.10 4.72
C MET A 50 11.59 -9.55 5.18
N HIS A 51 12.54 -10.36 4.73
CA HIS A 51 12.61 -11.80 5.03
C HIS A 51 11.30 -12.54 4.68
N LEU A 52 10.72 -12.20 3.52
CA LEU A 52 9.51 -12.87 3.05
C LEU A 52 9.82 -14.33 2.70
N THR A 53 8.85 -15.20 2.95
CA THR A 53 8.90 -16.56 2.39
C THR A 53 8.80 -16.49 0.87
N ASP A 54 9.40 -17.47 0.20
CA ASP A 54 9.38 -17.56 -1.26
C ASP A 54 7.94 -17.52 -1.80
N GLY A 55 7.73 -16.79 -2.89
CA GLY A 55 6.42 -16.58 -3.51
C GLY A 55 5.54 -15.51 -2.87
N THR A 56 5.73 -15.16 -1.59
CA THR A 56 4.86 -14.19 -0.88
C THR A 56 4.76 -12.85 -1.59
N ARG A 57 5.87 -12.32 -2.12
CA ARG A 57 5.85 -11.05 -2.86
C ARG A 57 4.93 -11.13 -4.08
N ASP A 58 5.07 -12.20 -4.85
CA ASP A 58 4.34 -12.37 -6.11
C ASP A 58 2.85 -12.63 -5.83
N ASP A 59 2.54 -13.31 -4.72
CA ASP A 59 1.17 -13.51 -4.25
C ASP A 59 0.48 -12.19 -3.88
N VAL A 60 1.18 -11.31 -3.17
CA VAL A 60 0.66 -9.97 -2.81
C VAL A 60 0.47 -9.10 -4.06
N VAL A 61 1.41 -9.14 -5.02
CA VAL A 61 1.28 -8.44 -6.31
C VAL A 61 0.06 -8.94 -7.07
N ARG A 62 -0.08 -10.26 -7.22
CA ARG A 62 -1.21 -10.88 -7.91
C ARG A 62 -2.54 -10.52 -7.26
N ALA A 63 -2.60 -10.51 -5.93
CA ALA A 63 -3.80 -10.09 -5.21
C ALA A 63 -4.13 -8.61 -5.44
N ALA A 64 -3.15 -7.71 -5.43
CA ALA A 64 -3.36 -6.29 -5.70
C ALA A 64 -3.88 -6.05 -7.12
N LEU A 65 -3.27 -6.70 -8.12
CA LEU A 65 -3.67 -6.59 -9.52
C LEU A 65 -5.06 -7.17 -9.78
N ALA A 66 -5.38 -8.34 -9.21
CA ALA A 66 -6.70 -8.96 -9.36
C ALA A 66 -7.85 -8.11 -8.76
N ASN A 67 -7.52 -7.19 -7.84
CA ASN A 67 -8.48 -6.25 -7.26
C ASN A 67 -8.40 -4.84 -7.86
N ASP A 68 -7.66 -4.65 -8.96
CA ASP A 68 -7.46 -3.35 -9.59
C ASP A 68 -6.94 -2.28 -8.61
N SER A 69 -6.09 -2.71 -7.67
CA SER A 69 -5.69 -1.94 -6.51
C SER A 69 -4.16 -1.77 -6.46
N TRP A 70 -3.63 -1.48 -5.28
CA TRP A 70 -2.23 -1.21 -5.02
C TRP A 70 -1.76 -1.89 -3.74
N ILE A 71 -0.45 -1.97 -3.58
CA ILE A 71 0.18 -2.38 -2.32
C ILE A 71 0.41 -1.12 -1.47
N VAL A 72 -0.10 -1.10 -0.24
CA VAL A 72 0.24 -0.08 0.77
C VAL A 72 1.66 -0.32 1.28
N CYS A 73 2.45 0.74 1.46
CA CYS A 73 3.79 0.58 2.01
C CYS A 73 3.73 0.08 3.45
N HIS A 74 4.44 -1.02 3.74
CA HIS A 74 4.46 -1.64 5.06
C HIS A 74 4.98 -0.71 6.16
N ARG A 75 5.95 0.17 5.86
CA ARG A 75 6.48 1.16 6.81
C ARG A 75 5.52 2.31 7.09
N THR A 76 4.39 2.38 6.40
CA THR A 76 3.36 3.38 6.68
C THR A 76 2.13 2.78 7.35
N LEU A 77 2.08 1.46 7.59
CA LEU A 77 0.93 0.81 8.21
C LEU A 77 0.73 1.32 9.65
N PRO A 78 -0.52 1.36 10.17
CA PRO A 78 -0.80 1.85 11.52
C PRO A 78 0.04 1.20 12.64
N GLY A 79 0.39 -0.08 12.51
CA GLY A 79 1.24 -0.81 13.46
C GLY A 79 2.72 -0.38 13.49
N THR A 80 3.14 0.60 12.68
CA THR A 80 4.54 1.06 12.58
C THR A 80 4.77 2.45 13.17
N ALA A 81 4.00 2.82 14.19
CA ALA A 81 3.97 4.17 14.80
C ALA A 81 3.53 5.30 13.85
N ASN A 82 2.91 4.95 12.73
CA ASN A 82 2.35 5.90 11.77
C ASN A 82 0.85 6.09 12.04
N PRO A 83 0.33 7.33 12.09
CA PRO A 83 -1.09 7.55 12.33
C PRO A 83 -1.96 7.02 11.17
N VAL A 84 -3.20 6.64 11.47
CA VAL A 84 -4.19 6.28 10.44
C VAL A 84 -4.40 7.49 9.50
N GLY A 85 -4.42 7.24 8.19
CA GLY A 85 -4.49 8.27 7.15
C GLY A 85 -3.12 8.81 6.71
N SER A 86 -2.01 8.33 7.31
CA SER A 86 -0.65 8.62 6.82
C SER A 86 -0.10 7.59 5.84
N GLN A 87 -0.90 6.58 5.53
CA GLN A 87 -0.50 5.49 4.65
C GLN A 87 -0.23 6.00 3.24
N ALA A 88 0.64 5.30 2.52
CA ALA A 88 0.96 5.63 1.15
C ALA A 88 1.14 4.38 0.30
N ILE A 89 0.87 4.50 -0.99
CA ILE A 89 1.15 3.46 -1.97
C ILE A 89 2.65 3.16 -1.98
N CYS A 90 2.97 1.88 -2.03
CA CYS A 90 4.33 1.38 -2.14
C CYS A 90 4.96 1.83 -3.45
N ARG A 91 6.06 2.60 -3.35
CA ARG A 91 6.80 3.06 -4.53
C ARG A 91 7.27 1.91 -5.42
N GLY A 92 7.72 0.82 -4.83
CA GLY A 92 8.19 -0.34 -5.59
C GLY A 92 7.11 -1.00 -6.42
N PHE A 93 5.90 -1.14 -5.87
CA PHE A 93 4.75 -1.65 -6.63
C PHE A 93 4.38 -0.67 -7.75
N TRP A 94 4.34 0.62 -7.44
CA TRP A 94 4.03 1.65 -8.43
C TRP A 94 5.01 1.62 -9.62
N ASP A 95 6.32 1.58 -9.35
CA ASP A 95 7.35 1.57 -10.40
C ASP A 95 7.20 0.39 -11.37
N VAL A 96 6.77 -0.77 -10.88
CA VAL A 96 6.72 -2.02 -11.66
C VAL A 96 5.33 -2.25 -12.28
N HIS A 97 4.26 -1.94 -11.53
CA HIS A 97 2.91 -2.43 -11.81
C HIS A 97 1.82 -1.34 -11.90
N ALA A 98 2.16 -0.05 -11.79
CA ALA A 98 1.14 1.01 -11.84
C ALA A 98 0.33 1.01 -13.15
N ARG A 99 0.92 0.58 -14.27
CA ARG A 99 0.21 0.50 -15.56
C ARG A 99 -0.73 -0.70 -15.65
N ASP A 100 -0.46 -1.75 -14.88
CA ASP A 100 -1.22 -3.00 -14.89
C ASP A 100 -2.47 -2.91 -14.01
N SER A 101 -2.47 -2.01 -13.01
CA SER A 101 -3.59 -1.79 -12.09
C SER A 101 -4.52 -0.67 -12.59
N PHE A 102 -5.83 -0.95 -12.72
CA PHE A 102 -6.79 0.10 -13.08
C PHE A 102 -6.87 1.23 -12.04
N GLY A 103 -6.80 0.93 -10.74
CA GLY A 103 -6.79 1.95 -9.68
C GLY A 103 -5.61 2.92 -9.79
N CYS A 104 -4.40 2.41 -10.09
CA CYS A 104 -3.23 3.26 -10.34
C CYS A 104 -3.40 4.10 -11.61
N ARG A 105 -3.98 3.54 -12.68
CA ARG A 105 -4.26 4.30 -13.92
C ARG A 105 -5.27 5.43 -13.68
N LEU A 106 -6.31 5.20 -12.88
CA LEU A 106 -7.25 6.25 -12.48
C LEU A 106 -6.55 7.35 -11.69
N ALA A 107 -5.69 7.01 -10.74
CA ALA A 107 -4.91 8.01 -9.99
C ALA A 107 -4.08 8.90 -10.93
N VAL A 108 -3.46 8.33 -11.96
CA VAL A 108 -2.75 9.11 -13.00
C VAL A 108 -3.71 9.99 -13.81
N ALA A 109 -4.86 9.44 -14.23
CA ALA A 109 -5.85 10.17 -15.00
C ALA A 109 -6.43 11.39 -14.26
N PHE A 110 -6.51 11.33 -12.92
CA PHE A 110 -6.98 12.44 -12.08
C PHE A 110 -5.88 13.45 -11.69
N GLY A 111 -4.71 13.42 -12.33
CA GLY A 111 -3.62 14.37 -12.10
C GLY A 111 -2.41 13.79 -11.36
N GLY A 112 -2.45 12.50 -11.02
CA GLY A 112 -1.35 11.79 -10.38
C GLY A 112 -1.45 11.74 -8.85
N PRO A 113 -0.73 10.82 -8.20
CA PRO A 113 -0.74 10.70 -6.75
C PRO A 113 0.04 11.83 -6.07
N VAL A 114 -0.31 12.14 -4.82
CA VAL A 114 0.44 13.06 -3.96
C VAL A 114 1.73 12.38 -3.51
N LEU A 115 2.87 12.93 -3.89
CA LEU A 115 4.17 12.38 -3.52
C LEU A 115 4.54 12.73 -2.08
N VAL A 116 4.84 11.72 -1.26
CA VAL A 116 5.26 11.88 0.14
C VAL A 116 6.59 11.17 0.42
N PRO A 117 7.45 11.67 1.29
CA PRO A 117 8.67 10.95 1.67
C PRO A 117 8.34 9.66 2.41
N PRO A 118 9.15 8.59 2.28
CA PRO A 118 9.05 7.44 3.18
C PRO A 118 9.34 7.89 4.61
N PRO A 119 8.68 7.29 5.61
CA PRO A 119 9.03 7.51 7.00
C PRO A 119 10.50 7.12 7.22
N SER A 120 11.24 7.98 7.91
CA SER A 120 12.53 7.63 8.53
C SER A 120 12.30 6.50 9.53
N GLU A 121 13.33 5.69 9.79
CA GLU A 121 13.23 4.65 10.82
C GLU A 121 12.77 5.25 12.15
N PRO A 122 12.00 4.51 12.98
CA PRO A 122 11.79 4.91 14.35
C PRO A 122 13.18 5.01 14.99
N THR A 123 13.58 6.21 15.41
CA THR A 123 14.70 6.40 16.30
C THR A 123 14.43 5.53 17.53
N GLU A 124 15.24 4.49 17.74
CA GLU A 124 15.28 3.74 19.01
C GLU A 124 15.27 4.76 20.15
N PRO A 125 14.33 4.68 21.12
CA PRO A 125 14.39 5.55 22.28
C PRO A 125 15.72 5.28 22.98
N ASN A 126 16.57 6.31 23.02
CA ASN A 126 17.87 6.32 23.68
C ASN A 126 17.80 5.53 25.00
N SER A 127 18.31 4.31 25.01
CA SER A 127 18.45 3.52 26.24
C SER A 127 19.68 4.07 26.94
N PRO A 128 19.57 4.71 28.11
CA PRO A 128 20.76 5.16 28.83
C PRO A 128 21.50 3.89 29.27
N HIS A 129 22.67 3.66 28.67
CA HIS A 129 23.65 2.76 29.24
C HIS A 129 23.98 3.27 30.65
N ALA A 130 23.54 2.53 31.66
CA ALA A 130 24.02 2.58 33.03
C ALA A 130 24.84 1.31 33.29
#